data_AF-A0A7S2KXG2-F1
#
_entry.id   AF-A0A7S2KXG2-F1
#
_cell.length_a   1.000
_cell.length_b   1.000
_cell.length_c   1.000
_cell.angle_alpha   90.00
_cell.angle_beta   90.00
_cell.angle_gamma   90.00
#
_symmetry.space_group_name_H-M   'P 1'
#
loop_
_entity.id
_entity.type
_entity.pdbx_description
1 polymer ?
#
loop_
_entity_poly.entity_id
_entity_poly.type
_entity_poly.pdbx_seq_one_letter_code
_entity_poly.pdbx_strand_id
1 'polypeptide(L)'
;MECADGDGALSQRMFCVLSYAGSKDDIAINYTLLAISICAAYFLLEKFSNNLSSSVSRGYRSDAFVAFLGVIVFQIGLCLILGCSGVSIIWASILGWMLNETGEFSFVHNANATASKPAIVVLAMILNGSAIVYYAIYFPIVTTVAHILAVLLGAAISLRMMRRRACREEQLGLLAVEERESNDSKEVEQKFSGNGAS
;
A
#
# COMPACT_ATOMS: atom_id res chain seq x y z
N MET A 1 -14.31 -22.85 -3.59
CA MET A 1 -15.24 -23.35 -2.56
C MET A 1 -16.37 -22.36 -2.48
N GLU A 2 -17.58 -22.81 -2.76
CA GLU A 2 -18.77 -21.96 -2.81
C GLU A 2 -19.38 -21.86 -1.40
N CYS A 3 -19.65 -20.64 -0.96
CA CYS A 3 -20.50 -20.44 0.21
C CYS A 3 -21.93 -20.77 -0.21
N ALA A 4 -22.60 -21.67 0.52
CA ALA A 4 -23.95 -22.11 0.15
C ALA A 4 -24.89 -20.91 -0.05
N ASP A 5 -25.62 -20.89 -1.17
CA ASP A 5 -26.51 -19.80 -1.61
C ASP A 5 -27.78 -19.60 -0.77
N GLY A 6 -27.86 -20.20 0.41
CA GLY A 6 -29.07 -20.13 1.26
C GLY A 6 -29.35 -18.72 1.79
N ASP A 7 -30.61 -18.50 2.22
CA ASP A 7 -31.12 -17.31 2.94
C ASP A 7 -30.48 -17.10 4.33
N GLY A 8 -29.27 -17.62 4.54
CA GLY A 8 -28.51 -17.44 5.77
C GLY A 8 -28.25 -15.97 6.05
N ALA A 9 -28.26 -15.60 7.33
CA ALA A 9 -27.96 -14.26 7.79
C ALA A 9 -26.61 -13.77 7.22
N LEU A 10 -26.50 -12.46 6.97
CA LEU A 10 -25.27 -11.82 6.46
C LEU A 10 -24.01 -12.24 7.24
N SER A 11 -24.13 -12.40 8.57
CA SER A 11 -23.05 -12.86 9.45
C SER A 11 -22.53 -14.24 9.09
N GLN A 12 -23.39 -15.18 8.68
CA GLN A 12 -22.99 -16.52 8.27
C GLN A 12 -22.24 -16.49 6.93
N ARG A 13 -22.68 -15.64 5.99
CA ARG A 13 -21.98 -15.43 4.72
C ARG A 13 -20.60 -14.81 4.94
N MET A 14 -20.51 -13.77 5.78
CA MET A 14 -19.23 -13.17 6.16
C MET A 14 -18.29 -14.17 6.83
N PHE A 15 -18.81 -14.99 7.75
CA PHE A 15 -18.01 -16.03 8.38
C PHE A 15 -17.53 -17.07 7.36
N CYS A 16 -18.37 -17.49 6.42
CA CYS A 16 -17.96 -18.39 5.33
C CYS A 16 -16.82 -17.80 4.48
N VAL A 17 -16.93 -16.51 4.11
CA VAL A 17 -15.89 -15.80 3.34
C VAL A 17 -14.56 -15.80 4.09
N LEU A 18 -14.57 -15.45 5.39
CA LEU A 18 -13.36 -15.32 6.19
C LEU A 18 -12.78 -16.68 6.62
N SER A 19 -13.62 -17.70 6.79
CA SER A 19 -13.20 -19.05 7.19
C SER A 19 -12.87 -19.96 6.02
N TYR A 20 -12.87 -19.48 4.77
CA TYR A 20 -12.67 -20.33 3.59
C TYR A 20 -13.60 -21.56 3.58
N ALA A 21 -14.87 -21.34 3.92
CA ALA A 21 -15.85 -22.41 4.11
C ALA A 21 -15.40 -23.53 5.09
N GLY A 22 -14.54 -23.18 6.07
CA GLY A 22 -13.99 -24.10 7.07
C GLY A 22 -12.70 -24.82 6.66
N SER A 23 -12.13 -24.53 5.49
CA SER A 23 -10.87 -25.15 5.02
C SER A 23 -9.68 -24.69 5.85
N LYS A 24 -9.14 -25.58 6.70
CA LYS A 24 -8.02 -25.25 7.59
C LYS A 24 -6.74 -24.90 6.83
N ASP A 25 -6.46 -25.63 5.74
CA ASP A 25 -5.24 -25.44 4.96
C ASP A 25 -5.27 -24.10 4.22
N ASP A 26 -6.41 -23.74 3.61
CA ASP A 26 -6.56 -22.45 2.94
C ASP A 26 -6.50 -21.28 3.91
N ILE A 27 -7.11 -21.41 5.10
CA ILE A 27 -7.00 -20.42 6.17
C ILE A 27 -5.53 -20.22 6.53
N ALA A 28 -4.81 -21.31 6.83
CA ALA A 28 -3.41 -21.23 7.25
C ALA A 28 -2.55 -20.54 6.19
N ILE A 29 -2.61 -21.01 4.94
CA ILE A 29 -1.81 -20.45 3.84
C ILE A 29 -2.12 -18.97 3.64
N ASN A 30 -3.40 -18.59 3.50
CA ASN A 30 -3.75 -17.23 3.14
C ASN A 30 -3.56 -16.23 4.26
N TYR A 31 -3.87 -16.59 5.51
CA TYR A 31 -3.66 -15.69 6.64
C TYR A 31 -2.18 -15.56 7.00
N THR A 32 -1.36 -16.61 6.81
CA THR A 32 0.09 -16.49 6.93
C THR A 32 0.66 -15.57 5.86
N LEU A 33 0.26 -15.73 4.58
CA LEU A 33 0.68 -14.84 3.49
C LEU A 33 0.25 -13.40 3.75
N LEU A 34 -0.99 -13.20 4.21
CA LEU A 34 -1.51 -11.87 4.54
C LEU A 34 -0.70 -11.23 5.68
N ALA A 35 -0.44 -11.96 6.76
CA ALA A 35 0.34 -11.45 7.89
C ALA A 35 1.77 -11.04 7.47
N ILE A 36 2.46 -11.91 6.72
CA ILE A 36 3.80 -11.62 6.20
C ILE A 36 3.78 -10.39 5.27
N SER A 37 2.75 -10.28 4.42
CA SER A 37 2.60 -9.16 3.49
C SER A 37 2.34 -7.84 4.21
N ILE A 38 1.50 -7.83 5.24
CA ILE A 38 1.24 -6.64 6.07
C ILE A 38 2.53 -6.23 6.79
N CYS A 39 3.27 -7.18 7.37
CA CYS A 39 4.55 -6.89 8.01
C CYS A 39 5.55 -6.28 7.01
N ALA A 40 5.72 -6.89 5.83
CA ALA A 40 6.61 -6.38 4.78
C ALA A 40 6.19 -4.97 4.31
N ALA A 41 4.90 -4.74 4.08
CA ALA A 41 4.37 -3.44 3.71
C ALA A 41 4.60 -2.38 4.79
N TYR A 42 4.44 -2.74 6.07
CA TYR A 42 4.74 -1.85 7.19
C TYR A 42 6.22 -1.45 7.22
N PHE A 43 7.15 -2.40 7.04
CA PHE A 43 8.58 -2.09 6.97
C PHE A 43 8.93 -1.17 5.78
N LEU A 44 8.28 -1.36 4.62
CA LEU A 44 8.44 -0.44 3.49
C LEU A 44 7.92 0.95 3.82
N LEU A 45 6.69 1.05 4.35
CA LEU A 45 6.07 2.30 4.76
C LEU A 45 6.96 3.08 5.74
N GLU A 46 7.52 2.40 6.74
CA GLU A 46 8.42 3.00 7.73
C GLU A 46 9.70 3.51 7.08
N LYS A 47 10.36 2.68 6.27
CA LYS A 47 11.58 3.05 5.53
C LYS A 47 11.36 4.28 4.65
N PHE A 48 10.25 4.34 3.91
CA PHE A 48 9.92 5.51 3.11
C PHE A 48 9.61 6.72 3.98
N SER A 49 8.78 6.55 5.01
CA SER A 49 8.35 7.61 5.91
C SER A 49 9.51 8.31 6.62
N ASN A 50 10.60 7.61 6.91
CA ASN A 50 11.76 8.19 7.61
C ASN A 50 12.62 9.09 6.70
N ASN A 51 12.45 8.99 5.37
CA ASN A 51 13.14 9.84 4.39
C ASN A 51 12.32 11.07 3.97
N LEU A 52 11.17 11.28 4.60
CA LEU A 52 10.14 12.23 4.20
C LEU A 52 9.92 13.29 5.28
N SER A 53 9.52 14.50 4.88
CA SER A 53 9.01 15.50 5.82
C SER A 53 7.80 14.94 6.60
N SER A 54 7.68 15.30 7.88
CA SER A 54 6.67 14.76 8.81
C SER A 54 5.22 14.97 8.33
N SER A 55 4.95 16.06 7.61
CA SER A 55 3.63 16.34 7.02
C SER A 55 3.31 15.40 5.85
N VAL A 56 4.26 15.24 4.93
CA VAL A 56 4.10 14.37 3.74
C VAL A 56 4.01 12.91 4.16
N SER A 57 4.82 12.49 5.14
CA SER A 57 4.84 11.11 5.62
C SER A 57 3.52 10.68 6.28
N ARG A 58 2.90 11.57 7.08
CA ARG A 58 1.57 11.33 7.67
C ARG A 58 0.50 11.16 6.58
N GLY A 59 0.55 12.02 5.57
CA GLY A 59 -0.35 11.95 4.42
C GLY A 59 -0.23 10.64 3.64
N TYR A 60 1.01 10.21 3.37
CA TYR A 60 1.29 8.96 2.68
C TYR A 60 0.81 7.73 3.45
N ARG A 61 1.07 7.67 4.78
CA ARG A 61 0.57 6.58 5.65
C ARG A 61 -0.95 6.53 5.69
N SER A 62 -1.62 7.68 5.73
CA SER A 62 -3.09 7.74 5.71
C SER A 62 -3.64 7.24 4.37
N ASP A 63 -3.08 7.68 3.25
CA ASP A 63 -3.50 7.25 1.92
C ASP A 63 -3.32 5.72 1.76
N ALA A 64 -2.20 5.18 2.26
CA ALA A 64 -1.92 3.74 2.28
C ALA A 64 -2.97 2.95 3.10
N PHE A 65 -3.27 3.44 4.30
CA PHE A 65 -4.25 2.80 5.19
C PHE A 65 -5.66 2.80 4.58
N VAL A 66 -6.09 3.93 4.01
CA VAL A 66 -7.38 4.04 3.31
C VAL A 66 -7.43 3.09 2.11
N ALA A 67 -6.35 3.01 1.33
CA ALA A 67 -6.29 2.09 0.19
C ALA A 67 -6.38 0.61 0.64
N PHE A 68 -5.67 0.24 1.70
CA PHE A 68 -5.73 -1.10 2.28
C PHE A 68 -7.13 -1.47 2.76
N LEU A 69 -7.80 -0.58 3.51
CA LEU A 69 -9.20 -0.76 3.90
C LEU A 69 -10.13 -0.87 2.69
N GLY A 70 -9.89 -0.07 1.65
CA GLY A 70 -10.62 -0.14 0.39
C GLY A 70 -10.53 -1.52 -0.27
N VAL A 71 -9.35 -2.13 -0.32
CA VAL A 71 -9.16 -3.48 -0.87
C VAL A 71 -9.86 -4.54 -0.01
N ILE A 72 -9.84 -4.41 1.33
CA ILE A 72 -10.57 -5.34 2.22
C ILE A 72 -12.07 -5.27 1.94
N VAL A 73 -12.65 -4.08 1.91
CA VAL A 73 -14.08 -3.87 1.63
C VAL A 73 -14.44 -4.39 0.24
N PHE A 74 -13.61 -4.12 -0.76
CA PHE A 74 -13.77 -4.64 -2.12
C PHE A 74 -13.78 -6.16 -2.16
N GLN A 75 -12.82 -6.83 -1.51
CA GLN A 75 -12.74 -8.29 -1.49
C GLN A 75 -13.96 -8.93 -0.80
N ILE A 76 -14.36 -8.39 0.36
CA ILE A 76 -15.54 -8.89 1.08
C ILE A 76 -16.78 -8.70 0.22
N GLY A 77 -16.96 -7.52 -0.38
CA GLY A 77 -18.09 -7.24 -1.27
C GLY A 77 -18.13 -8.17 -2.49
N LEU A 78 -16.98 -8.37 -3.14
CA LEU A 78 -16.86 -9.28 -4.28
C LEU A 78 -17.26 -10.71 -3.92
N CYS A 79 -16.82 -11.22 -2.76
CA CYS A 79 -17.17 -12.56 -2.33
C CYS A 79 -18.61 -12.72 -1.84
N LEU A 80 -19.22 -11.66 -1.29
CA LEU A 80 -20.65 -11.68 -1.00
C LEU A 80 -21.52 -11.72 -2.27
N ILE A 81 -21.04 -11.15 -3.38
CA ILE A 81 -21.77 -11.13 -4.66
C ILE A 81 -21.54 -12.42 -5.46
N LEU A 82 -20.30 -12.90 -5.55
CA LEU A 82 -19.92 -14.04 -6.38
C LEU A 82 -19.96 -15.39 -5.64
N GLY A 83 -20.35 -15.41 -4.37
CA GLY A 83 -20.35 -16.64 -3.55
C GLY A 83 -18.95 -17.22 -3.31
N CYS A 84 -17.90 -16.41 -3.47
CA CYS A 84 -16.52 -16.86 -3.21
C CYS A 84 -16.17 -16.80 -1.72
N SER A 85 -15.04 -17.39 -1.36
CA SER A 85 -14.44 -17.23 -0.04
C SER A 85 -12.94 -16.92 -0.15
N GLY A 86 -12.46 -16.14 0.81
CA GLY A 86 -11.05 -15.87 1.01
C GLY A 86 -10.62 -14.40 1.03
N VAL A 87 -9.34 -14.20 1.33
CA VAL A 87 -8.63 -12.93 1.48
C VAL A 87 -7.50 -12.76 0.47
N SER A 88 -7.44 -13.60 -0.57
CA SER A 88 -6.26 -13.70 -1.43
C SER A 88 -6.00 -12.50 -2.34
N ILE A 89 -7.06 -11.75 -2.69
CA ILE A 89 -6.93 -10.47 -3.39
C ILE A 89 -6.20 -9.44 -2.53
N ILE A 90 -6.35 -9.48 -1.19
CA ILE A 90 -5.73 -8.50 -0.30
C ILE A 90 -4.21 -8.67 -0.34
N TRP A 91 -3.69 -9.87 -0.06
CA TRP A 91 -2.24 -10.09 -0.10
C TRP A 91 -1.65 -9.95 -1.52
N ALA A 92 -2.41 -10.29 -2.56
CA ALA A 92 -1.98 -10.11 -3.95
C ALA A 92 -1.86 -8.62 -4.32
N SER A 93 -2.78 -7.78 -3.84
CA SER A 93 -2.67 -6.33 -4.01
C SER A 93 -1.46 -5.75 -3.28
N ILE A 94 -1.13 -6.25 -2.09
CA ILE A 94 0.07 -5.83 -1.37
C ILE A 94 1.32 -6.21 -2.15
N LEU A 95 1.37 -7.39 -2.78
CA LEU A 95 2.48 -7.77 -3.67
C LEU A 95 2.68 -6.75 -4.81
N GLY A 96 1.59 -6.34 -5.47
CA GLY A 96 1.65 -5.32 -6.52
C GLY A 96 2.19 -3.98 -6.04
N TRP A 97 1.77 -3.54 -4.87
CA TRP A 97 2.32 -2.35 -4.22
C TRP A 97 3.82 -2.52 -3.94
N MET A 98 4.23 -3.62 -3.30
CA MET A 98 5.64 -3.89 -3.00
C MET A 98 6.52 -3.92 -4.26
N LEU A 99 6.04 -4.51 -5.36
CA LEU A 99 6.74 -4.55 -6.65
C LEU A 99 7.00 -3.14 -7.19
N ASN A 100 6.00 -2.26 -7.12
CA ASN A 100 6.13 -0.89 -7.62
C ASN A 100 7.13 -0.07 -6.77
N GLU A 101 7.01 -0.11 -5.43
CA GLU A 101 7.92 0.61 -4.53
C GLU A 101 9.37 0.12 -4.60
N THR A 102 9.56 -1.20 -4.77
CA THR A 102 10.91 -1.79 -4.85
C THR A 102 11.53 -1.68 -6.25
N GLY A 103 10.71 -1.55 -7.30
CA GLY A 103 11.15 -1.33 -8.68
C GLY A 103 11.73 0.05 -8.90
N GLU A 104 11.05 1.09 -8.39
CA GLU A 104 11.54 2.48 -8.39
C GLU A 104 12.89 2.60 -7.66
N PHE A 105 13.05 1.90 -6.53
CA PHE A 105 14.30 1.89 -5.77
C PHE A 105 15.49 1.32 -6.57
N SER A 106 15.23 0.40 -7.51
CA SER A 106 16.25 -0.19 -8.36
C SER A 106 16.63 0.69 -9.56
N PHE A 107 15.74 1.58 -10.01
CA PHE A 107 16.03 2.47 -11.15
C PHE A 107 16.76 3.75 -10.73
N VAL A 108 16.39 4.35 -9.60
CA VAL A 108 16.94 5.64 -9.16
C VAL A 108 18.31 5.49 -8.48
N HIS A 109 18.61 4.33 -7.88
CA HIS A 109 19.78 4.17 -6.99
C HIS A 109 21.01 3.51 -7.64
N ASN A 110 21.19 3.67 -8.95
CA ASN A 110 22.28 3.05 -9.72
C ASN A 110 23.63 3.79 -9.63
N ALA A 111 24.04 4.27 -8.45
CA ALA A 111 25.34 4.92 -8.31
C ALA A 111 26.18 4.51 -7.10
N ASN A 112 25.70 4.50 -5.84
CA ASN A 112 26.66 4.31 -4.71
C ASN A 112 26.09 3.85 -3.34
N ALA A 113 24.83 3.44 -3.21
CA ALA A 113 24.30 3.02 -1.89
C ALA A 113 23.79 1.59 -1.91
N THR A 114 24.54 0.68 -1.30
CA THR A 114 24.13 -0.68 -0.93
C THR A 114 23.11 -0.64 0.22
N ALA A 115 21.98 0.05 0.04
CA ALA A 115 20.86 -0.06 0.96
C ALA A 115 20.19 -1.41 0.70
N SER A 116 20.61 -2.44 1.44
CA SER A 116 20.03 -3.77 1.34
C SER A 116 18.51 -3.69 1.46
N LYS A 117 17.80 -4.38 0.55
CA LYS A 117 16.34 -4.55 0.67
C LYS A 117 16.11 -5.34 1.96
N PRO A 118 15.16 -4.93 2.83
CA PRO A 118 14.89 -5.66 4.05
C PRO A 118 14.47 -7.10 3.68
N ALA A 119 15.12 -8.10 4.28
CA ALA A 119 14.94 -9.51 3.92
C ALA A 119 13.47 -9.95 3.96
N ILE A 120 12.69 -9.40 4.89
CA ILE A 120 11.25 -9.68 5.02
C ILE A 120 10.44 -9.29 3.77
N VAL A 121 10.81 -8.21 3.07
CA VAL A 121 10.12 -7.78 1.85
C VAL A 121 10.42 -8.74 0.71
N VAL A 122 11.68 -9.12 0.54
CA VAL A 122 12.08 -10.10 -0.49
C VAL A 122 11.40 -11.44 -0.24
N LEU A 123 11.39 -11.90 1.02
CA LEU A 123 10.71 -13.12 1.42
C LEU A 123 9.20 -13.04 1.13
N ALA A 124 8.53 -11.94 1.51
CA ALA A 124 7.12 -11.74 1.22
C ALA A 124 6.84 -11.78 -0.30
N MET A 125 7.66 -11.13 -1.11
CA MET A 125 7.49 -11.14 -2.57
C MET A 125 7.62 -12.56 -3.15
N ILE A 126 8.61 -13.33 -2.71
CA ILE A 126 8.81 -14.72 -3.15
C ILE A 126 7.63 -15.59 -2.74
N LEU A 127 7.18 -15.51 -1.48
CA LEU A 127 6.08 -16.33 -0.97
C LEU A 127 4.76 -16.02 -1.68
N ASN A 128 4.41 -14.73 -1.84
CA ASN A 128 3.19 -14.36 -2.57
C ASN A 128 3.27 -14.73 -4.06
N GLY A 129 4.41 -14.53 -4.72
CA GLY A 129 4.61 -14.94 -6.11
C GLY A 129 4.46 -16.46 -6.27
N SER A 130 5.07 -17.22 -5.36
CA SER A 130 4.98 -18.68 -5.34
C SER A 130 3.54 -19.15 -5.08
N ALA A 131 2.80 -18.46 -4.20
CA ALA A 131 1.39 -18.74 -3.94
C ALA A 131 0.51 -18.51 -5.18
N ILE A 132 0.75 -17.44 -5.96
CA ILE A 132 0.03 -17.21 -7.23
C ILE A 132 0.31 -18.32 -8.23
N VAL A 133 1.57 -18.76 -8.36
CA VAL A 133 1.93 -19.89 -9.23
C VAL A 133 1.26 -21.18 -8.77
N TYR A 134 1.26 -21.44 -7.46
CA TYR A 134 0.53 -22.56 -6.86
C TYR A 134 -0.97 -22.50 -7.21
N TYR A 135 -1.62 -21.36 -6.98
CA TYR A 135 -3.04 -21.18 -7.32
C TYR A 135 -3.31 -21.35 -8.81
N ALA A 136 -2.41 -20.92 -9.69
CA ALA A 136 -2.55 -21.10 -11.13
C ALA A 136 -2.48 -22.56 -11.60
N ILE A 137 -1.79 -23.42 -10.86
CA ILE A 137 -1.67 -24.85 -11.19
C ILE A 137 -2.88 -25.63 -10.67
N TYR A 138 -3.36 -25.33 -9.47
CA TYR A 138 -4.36 -26.16 -8.78
C TYR A 138 -5.81 -25.65 -8.87
N PHE A 139 -6.03 -24.37 -9.17
CA PHE A 139 -7.35 -23.75 -9.15
C PHE A 139 -7.77 -23.26 -10.54
N PRO A 140 -9.08 -22.98 -10.76
CA PRO A 140 -9.56 -22.47 -12.04
C PRO A 140 -8.87 -21.17 -12.47
N ILE A 141 -8.71 -20.99 -13.78
CA ILE A 141 -8.04 -19.83 -14.40
C ILE A 141 -8.59 -18.47 -13.91
N VAL A 142 -9.88 -18.41 -13.56
CA VAL A 142 -10.53 -17.22 -13.02
C VAL A 142 -9.83 -16.72 -11.75
N THR A 143 -9.37 -17.64 -10.89
CA THR A 143 -8.64 -17.30 -9.65
C THR A 143 -7.30 -16.64 -9.98
N THR A 144 -6.56 -17.18 -10.95
CA THR A 144 -5.28 -16.61 -11.41
C THR A 144 -5.48 -15.23 -11.99
N VAL A 145 -6.48 -15.04 -12.84
CA VAL A 145 -6.81 -13.72 -13.42
C VAL A 145 -7.13 -12.73 -12.31
N ALA A 146 -7.90 -13.12 -11.30
CA ALA A 146 -8.20 -12.28 -10.15
C ALA A 146 -6.92 -11.88 -9.38
N HIS A 147 -5.96 -12.79 -9.17
CA HIS A 147 -4.69 -12.47 -8.52
C HIS A 147 -3.84 -11.50 -9.35
N ILE A 148 -3.74 -11.70 -10.67
CA ILE A 148 -2.99 -10.79 -11.55
C ILE A 148 -3.62 -9.39 -11.55
N LEU A 149 -4.95 -9.30 -11.65
CA LEU A 149 -5.66 -8.02 -11.56
C LEU A 149 -5.47 -7.35 -10.20
N ALA A 150 -5.45 -8.13 -9.11
CA ALA A 150 -5.16 -7.61 -7.77
C ALA A 150 -3.74 -7.03 -7.67
N VAL A 151 -2.74 -7.71 -8.22
CA VAL A 151 -1.36 -7.21 -8.33
C VAL A 151 -1.32 -5.89 -9.11
N LEU A 152 -1.98 -5.83 -10.27
CA LEU A 152 -2.05 -4.59 -11.06
C LEU A 152 -2.76 -3.45 -10.32
N LEU A 153 -3.85 -3.76 -9.60
CA LEU A 153 -4.56 -2.80 -8.76
C LEU A 153 -3.64 -2.22 -7.67
N GLY A 154 -2.91 -3.08 -6.97
CA GLY A 154 -1.94 -2.66 -5.95
C GLY A 154 -0.84 -1.75 -6.51
N ALA A 155 -0.27 -2.12 -7.66
CA ALA A 155 0.71 -1.30 -8.36
C ALA A 155 0.15 0.07 -8.78
N ALA A 156 -1.08 0.11 -9.30
CA ALA A 156 -1.74 1.35 -9.72
C ALA A 156 -2.05 2.28 -8.53
N ILE A 157 -2.47 1.71 -7.39
CA ILE A 157 -2.66 2.45 -6.13
C ILE A 157 -1.35 3.11 -5.69
N SER A 158 -0.27 2.33 -5.64
CA SER A 158 1.07 2.82 -5.30
C SER A 158 1.50 3.95 -6.22
N LEU A 159 1.36 3.79 -7.55
CA LEU A 159 1.69 4.84 -8.51
C LEU A 159 0.93 6.15 -8.27
N ARG A 160 -0.38 6.07 -7.95
CA ARG A 160 -1.15 7.26 -7.60
C ARG A 160 -0.68 7.91 -6.30
N MET A 161 -0.34 7.11 -5.29
CA MET A 161 0.18 7.61 -4.02
C MET A 161 1.52 8.32 -4.20
N MET A 162 2.43 7.75 -5.01
CA MET A 162 3.70 8.37 -5.37
C MET A 162 3.52 9.70 -6.10
N ARG A 163 2.59 9.78 -7.06
CA ARG A 163 2.28 11.05 -7.76
C ARG A 163 1.75 12.13 -6.82
N ARG A 164 0.84 11.76 -5.91
CA ARG A 164 0.32 12.69 -4.89
C ARG A 164 1.41 13.18 -3.95
N ARG A 165 2.33 12.29 -3.59
CA ARG A 165 3.49 12.64 -2.77
C ARG A 165 4.38 13.66 -3.47
N ALA A 166 4.77 13.42 -4.72
CA ALA A 166 5.63 14.33 -5.49
C ALA A 166 5.01 15.73 -5.58
N CYS A 167 3.71 15.82 -5.87
CA CYS A 167 2.98 17.09 -5.90
C CYS A 167 2.97 17.82 -4.53
N ARG A 168 2.77 17.09 -3.43
CA ARG A 168 2.81 17.69 -2.08
C ARG A 168 4.21 18.19 -1.69
N GLU A 169 5.26 17.46 -2.07
CA GLU A 169 6.64 17.89 -1.83
C GLU A 169 6.96 19.19 -2.59
N GLU A 170 6.55 19.29 -3.85
CA GLU A 170 6.69 20.51 -4.66
C GLU A 170 5.94 21.70 -4.05
N GLN A 171 4.69 21.50 -3.63
CA GLN A 171 3.87 22.54 -2.98
C GLN A 171 4.49 23.04 -1.67
N LEU A 172 5.01 22.13 -0.83
CA LEU A 172 5.68 22.52 0.41
C LEU A 172 6.99 23.27 0.16
N GLY A 173 7.71 22.91 -0.91
CA GLY A 173 8.90 23.63 -1.34
C GLY A 173 8.60 25.08 -1.72
N LEU A 174 7.52 25.31 -2.50
CA LEU A 174 7.10 26.65 -2.90
C LEU A 174 6.68 27.51 -1.69
N LEU A 175 5.91 26.95 -0.76
CA LEU A 175 5.49 27.66 0.46
C LEU A 175 6.68 28.06 1.34
N ALA A 176 7.71 27.21 1.43
CA ALA A 176 8.91 27.52 2.21
C ALA A 176 9.74 28.66 1.59
N VAL A 177 9.75 28.77 0.25
CA VAL A 177 10.40 29.89 -0.46
C VAL A 177 9.62 31.19 -0.21
N GLU A 178 8.30 31.17 -0.36
CA GLU A 178 7.44 32.34 -0.12
C GLU A 178 7.53 32.85 1.33
N GLU A 179 7.56 31.93 2.31
CA GLU A 179 7.74 32.30 3.72
C GLU A 179 9.10 32.96 3.98
N ARG A 180 10.16 32.50 3.30
CA ARG A 180 11.50 33.09 3.41
C ARG A 180 11.54 34.51 2.82
N GLU A 181 10.98 34.71 1.62
CA GLU A 181 10.93 36.02 0.98
C GLU A 181 10.09 37.04 1.79
N SER A 182 9.00 36.56 2.41
CA SER A 182 8.16 37.36 3.31
C SER A 182 8.92 37.78 4.57
N ASN A 183 9.70 36.88 5.16
CA ASN A 183 10.50 37.18 6.34
C ASN A 183 11.66 38.15 6.03
N ASP A 184 12.35 37.96 4.91
CA ASP A 184 13.43 38.86 4.46
C ASP A 184 12.89 40.28 4.21
N SER A 185 11.70 40.40 3.62
CA SER A 185 11.04 41.70 3.38
C SER A 185 10.70 42.43 4.69
N LYS A 186 10.18 41.72 5.70
CA LYS A 186 9.88 42.28 7.02
C LYS A 186 11.13 42.73 7.77
N GLU A 187 12.23 42.00 7.65
CA GLU A 187 13.50 42.40 8.27
C GLU A 187 14.05 43.69 7.66
N VAL A 188 13.92 43.85 6.34
CA VAL A 188 14.30 45.09 5.64
C VAL A 188 13.44 46.28 6.11
N GLU A 189 12.11 46.13 6.18
CA GLU A 189 11.21 47.19 6.67
C GLU A 189 11.50 47.62 8.12
N GLN A 190 11.83 46.66 9.00
CA GLN A 190 12.20 46.95 10.39
C GLN A 190 13.52 47.73 10.49
N LYS A 191 14.52 47.40 9.67
CA LYS A 191 15.80 48.14 9.61
C LYS A 191 15.61 49.58 9.14
N PHE A 192 14.71 49.84 8.20
CA PHE A 192 14.40 51.20 7.75
C PHE A 192 13.60 52.00 8.77
N SER A 193 12.65 51.36 9.47
CA SER A 193 11.83 52.03 10.49
C SER A 193 12.61 52.45 11.73
N GLY A 194 13.68 51.73 12.09
CA GLY A 194 14.51 52.03 13.27
C GLY A 194 15.44 53.24 13.15
N ASN A 195 15.80 53.67 11.94
CA ASN A 195 16.77 54.76 11.72
C ASN A 195 16.16 56.17 11.72
N GLY A 196 14.83 56.31 11.86
CA GLY A 196 14.13 57.60 11.80
C GLY A 196 13.90 58.31 13.15
N ALA A 197 14.38 57.76 14.27
CA ALA A 197 14.05 58.23 15.61
C ALA A 197 15.24 58.87 16.38
N SER A 198 16.24 59.42 15.68
CA SER A 198 17.40 60.10 16.28
C SER A 198 17.47 61.57 15.90
#